data_AF-A0A7F8RBD9-F1
#
_entry.id   AF-A0A7F8RBD9-F1
#
_cell.length_a   1.000
_cell.length_b   1.000
_cell.length_c   1.000
_cell.angle_alpha   90.00
_cell.angle_beta   90.00
_cell.angle_gamma   90.00
#
_symmetry.space_group_name_H-M   'P 1'
#
loop_
_entity.id
_entity.type
_entity.pdbx_description
1 polymer ?
#
loop_
_entity_poly.entity_id
_entity_poly.type
_entity_poly.pdbx_seq_one_letter_code
_entity_poly.pdbx_strand_id
1 'polypeptide(L)'
;MCRRTDPGPFTIALDSLSWLLLHLPCTALCQALCALSHQHSRPGGSCLAEPVRVLGLLHEELHGPGPLGALSSLAQTEVTLSGAMGQASAHILSRRPRQRPALQTQWFSILPDFSLDLQGEPPLESQPHPDPHTPPVDPTAHVTFNLHLSKKEREAKDSLTLPFQFSSEKQQALLRPGPGQATSHIFYEPDAYDDLDQDDPDDDLDV
;
A
#
# COMPACT_ATOMS: atom_id res chain seq x y z
N MET A 1 -46.44 18.71 -17.81
CA MET A 1 -44.97 18.83 -17.88
C MET A 1 -44.37 17.96 -16.77
N CYS A 2 -44.21 16.66 -17.01
CA CYS A 2 -43.61 15.76 -16.03
C CYS A 2 -42.09 15.98 -16.04
N ARG A 3 -41.55 16.53 -14.95
CA ARG A 3 -40.09 16.50 -14.71
C ARG A 3 -39.71 15.03 -14.54
N ARG A 4 -38.99 14.47 -15.51
CA ARG A 4 -38.22 13.25 -15.30
C ARG A 4 -37.08 13.64 -14.36
N THR A 5 -37.16 13.21 -13.11
CA THR A 5 -35.99 13.10 -12.25
C THR A 5 -35.04 12.13 -12.92
N ASP A 6 -33.83 12.58 -13.24
CA ASP A 6 -32.79 11.72 -13.76
C ASP A 6 -32.59 10.53 -12.80
N PRO A 7 -32.53 9.29 -13.30
CA PRO A 7 -32.27 8.14 -12.44
C PRO A 7 -30.87 8.29 -11.84
N GLY A 8 -30.73 8.12 -10.53
CA GLY A 8 -29.43 8.15 -9.86
C GLY A 8 -28.61 6.86 -10.10
N PRO A 9 -27.37 6.79 -9.61
CA PRO A 9 -26.55 5.60 -9.69
C PRO A 9 -27.23 4.43 -8.99
N PHE A 10 -27.21 3.25 -9.61
CA PHE A 10 -27.78 2.04 -9.02
C PHE A 10 -26.70 1.16 -8.41
N THR A 11 -27.03 0.56 -7.26
CA THR A 11 -26.13 -0.35 -6.54
C THR A 11 -26.71 -1.75 -6.55
N ILE A 12 -25.94 -2.72 -7.05
CA ILE A 12 -26.21 -4.15 -6.91
C ILE A 12 -25.46 -4.64 -5.67
N ALA A 13 -26.18 -5.18 -4.69
CA ALA A 13 -25.59 -5.84 -3.53
C ALA A 13 -25.65 -7.36 -3.71
N LEU A 14 -24.50 -8.02 -3.60
CA LEU A 14 -24.34 -9.46 -3.65
C LEU A 14 -23.96 -9.97 -2.26
N ASP A 15 -24.87 -10.72 -1.65
CA ASP A 15 -24.74 -11.19 -0.27
C ASP A 15 -23.56 -12.15 -0.05
N SER A 16 -23.15 -12.91 -1.08
CA SER A 16 -21.97 -13.77 -0.99
C SER A 16 -21.36 -14.08 -2.35
N LEU A 17 -20.23 -13.43 -2.65
CA LEU A 17 -19.35 -13.81 -3.75
C LEU A 17 -18.68 -15.17 -3.50
N SER A 18 -18.55 -15.56 -2.24
CA SER A 18 -17.96 -16.84 -1.85
C SER A 18 -18.80 -18.00 -2.36
N TRP A 19 -20.13 -17.90 -2.27
CA TRP A 19 -21.03 -18.92 -2.82
C TRP A 19 -20.87 -19.04 -4.34
N LEU A 20 -20.70 -17.93 -5.06
CA LEU A 20 -20.46 -17.94 -6.51
C LEU A 20 -19.11 -18.56 -6.87
N LEU A 21 -18.05 -18.25 -6.14
CA LEU A 21 -16.72 -18.84 -6.34
C LEU A 21 -16.68 -20.36 -6.11
N LEU A 22 -17.60 -20.91 -5.29
CA LEU A 22 -17.73 -22.35 -5.09
C LEU A 22 -18.38 -23.07 -6.27
N HIS A 23 -19.19 -22.37 -7.07
CA HIS A 23 -19.99 -22.98 -8.15
C HIS A 23 -19.52 -22.57 -9.56
N LEU A 24 -18.75 -21.49 -9.67
CA LEU A 24 -18.30 -20.91 -10.93
C LEU A 24 -16.78 -20.71 -10.90
N PRO A 25 -16.10 -20.84 -12.04
CA PRO A 25 -14.68 -20.53 -12.12
C PRO A 25 -14.47 -19.03 -11.85
N CYS A 26 -13.41 -18.71 -11.09
CA CYS A 26 -13.07 -17.33 -10.72
C CYS A 26 -13.00 -16.40 -11.93
N THR A 27 -12.45 -16.87 -13.06
CA THR A 27 -12.38 -16.10 -14.31
C THR A 27 -13.75 -15.69 -14.85
N ALA A 28 -14.75 -16.57 -14.81
CA ALA A 28 -16.10 -16.25 -15.26
C ALA A 28 -16.78 -15.24 -14.33
N LEU A 29 -16.57 -15.36 -13.01
CA LEU A 29 -17.08 -14.39 -12.04
C LEU A 29 -16.45 -13.01 -12.27
N CYS A 30 -15.12 -12.95 -12.40
CA CYS A 30 -14.39 -11.73 -12.71
C CYS A 30 -14.90 -11.05 -13.99
N GLN A 31 -15.07 -11.82 -15.07
CA GLN A 31 -15.63 -11.31 -16.33
C GLN A 31 -17.04 -10.78 -16.18
N ALA A 32 -17.90 -11.46 -15.42
CA ALA A 32 -19.26 -11.01 -15.15
C ALA A 32 -19.28 -9.69 -14.36
N LEU A 33 -18.46 -9.58 -13.32
CA LEU A 33 -18.32 -8.35 -12.51
C LEU A 33 -17.78 -7.18 -13.35
N CYS A 34 -16.77 -7.42 -14.19
CA CYS A 34 -16.27 -6.43 -15.14
C CYS A 34 -17.34 -6.02 -16.15
N ALA A 35 -18.11 -6.96 -16.70
CA ALA A 35 -19.16 -6.65 -17.66
C ALA A 35 -20.26 -5.79 -17.01
N LEU A 36 -20.62 -6.07 -15.76
CA LEU A 36 -21.59 -5.27 -15.00
C LEU A 36 -21.08 -3.85 -14.73
N SER A 37 -19.80 -3.68 -14.41
CA SER A 37 -19.23 -2.35 -14.16
C SER A 37 -18.98 -1.53 -15.45
N HIS A 38 -18.66 -2.18 -16.56
CA HIS A 38 -18.32 -1.55 -17.84
C HIS A 38 -19.48 -1.40 -18.82
N GLN A 39 -20.71 -1.78 -18.47
CA GLN A 39 -21.80 -1.99 -19.43
C GLN A 39 -22.30 -0.76 -20.21
N HIS A 40 -21.63 0.40 -20.17
CA HIS A 40 -22.20 1.67 -20.61
C HIS A 40 -21.28 2.62 -21.42
N SER A 41 -20.28 2.11 -22.13
CA SER A 41 -19.65 2.88 -23.22
C SER A 41 -19.98 2.26 -24.58
N ARG A 42 -21.23 2.44 -25.05
CA ARG A 42 -21.54 2.19 -26.46
C ARG A 42 -20.98 3.36 -27.30
N PRO A 43 -20.10 3.11 -28.28
CA PRO A 43 -19.74 4.14 -29.25
C PRO A 43 -20.92 4.32 -30.21
N GLY A 44 -21.76 5.34 -29.98
CA GLY A 44 -22.70 5.81 -31.01
C GLY A 44 -24.18 5.98 -30.63
N GLY A 45 -24.57 6.03 -29.36
CA GLY A 45 -25.96 6.34 -29.00
C GLY A 45 -26.05 7.13 -27.70
N SER A 46 -26.69 8.30 -27.74
CA SER A 46 -26.92 9.15 -26.56
C SER A 46 -27.85 8.44 -25.56
N CYS A 47 -27.26 7.69 -24.64
CA CYS A 47 -27.91 7.33 -23.40
C CYS A 47 -26.94 7.68 -22.29
N LEU A 48 -27.28 8.71 -21.50
CA LEU A 48 -26.79 8.90 -20.15
C LEU A 48 -27.10 7.61 -19.40
N ALA A 49 -26.15 6.68 -19.40
CA ALA A 49 -26.28 5.46 -18.66
C ALA A 49 -25.44 5.59 -17.41
N GLU A 50 -26.14 5.66 -16.29
CA GLU A 50 -25.59 5.87 -14.96
C GLU A 50 -24.59 4.77 -14.58
N PRO A 51 -23.54 5.11 -13.81
CA PRO A 51 -22.56 4.13 -13.37
C PRO A 51 -23.19 3.10 -12.44
N VAL A 52 -23.00 1.82 -12.77
CA VAL A 52 -23.38 0.68 -11.93
C VAL A 52 -22.37 0.55 -10.79
N ARG A 53 -22.84 0.49 -9.54
CA ARG A 53 -22.01 0.09 -8.41
C ARG A 53 -22.32 -1.36 -8.04
N VAL A 54 -21.28 -2.16 -7.86
CA VAL A 54 -21.43 -3.54 -7.37
C VAL A 54 -20.75 -3.63 -6.01
N LEU A 55 -21.51 -4.07 -5.01
CA LEU A 55 -21.02 -4.38 -3.66
C LEU A 55 -21.17 -5.88 -3.47
N GLY A 56 -20.11 -6.55 -3.04
CA GLY A 56 -20.14 -7.99 -2.79
C GLY A 56 -19.40 -8.36 -1.52
N LEU A 57 -19.97 -9.27 -0.75
CA LEU A 57 -19.32 -9.82 0.45
C LEU A 57 -18.51 -11.07 0.08
N LEU A 58 -17.29 -11.14 0.59
CA LEU A 58 -16.35 -12.24 0.35
C LEU A 58 -15.77 -12.68 1.70
N HIS A 59 -15.87 -13.98 1.98
CA HIS A 59 -15.32 -14.64 3.15
C HIS A 59 -13.91 -15.13 2.83
N GLU A 60 -12.90 -14.49 3.41
CA GLU A 60 -11.48 -14.74 3.11
C GLU A 60 -11.07 -16.18 3.46
N GLU A 61 -11.60 -16.72 4.55
CA GLU A 61 -11.30 -18.05 5.09
C GLU A 61 -11.70 -19.22 4.17
N LEU A 62 -12.56 -18.96 3.17
CA LEU A 62 -13.06 -19.98 2.24
C LEU A 62 -12.26 -20.07 0.94
N HIS A 63 -11.36 -19.10 0.65
CA HIS A 63 -10.68 -19.00 -0.64
C HIS A 63 -9.17 -18.90 -0.48
N GLY A 64 -8.44 -19.44 -1.45
CA GLY A 64 -6.99 -19.25 -1.53
C GLY A 64 -6.61 -17.84 -2.00
N PRO A 65 -5.31 -17.49 -1.97
CA PRO A 65 -4.82 -16.18 -2.37
C PRO A 65 -5.09 -15.82 -3.83
N GLY A 66 -5.26 -16.83 -4.72
CA GLY A 66 -5.53 -16.63 -6.14
C GLY A 66 -6.86 -15.93 -6.41
N PRO A 67 -8.02 -16.55 -6.08
CA PRO A 67 -9.32 -15.92 -6.27
C PRO A 67 -9.49 -14.60 -5.53
N LEU A 68 -8.94 -14.51 -4.32
CA LEU A 68 -8.96 -13.29 -3.50
C LEU A 68 -8.22 -12.13 -4.19
N GLY A 69 -6.98 -12.38 -4.66
CA GLY A 69 -6.20 -11.38 -5.37
C GLY A 69 -6.83 -10.96 -6.70
N ALA A 70 -7.46 -11.89 -7.42
CA ALA A 70 -8.17 -11.59 -8.65
C ALA A 70 -9.36 -10.63 -8.39
N LEU A 71 -10.18 -10.91 -7.38
CA LEU A 71 -11.31 -10.04 -7.03
C LEU A 71 -10.84 -8.68 -6.46
N SER A 72 -9.82 -8.67 -5.60
CA SER A 72 -9.21 -7.44 -5.07
C SER A 72 -8.70 -6.52 -6.19
N SER A 73 -8.11 -7.10 -7.25
CA SER A 73 -7.62 -6.32 -8.40
C SER A 73 -8.73 -5.64 -9.21
N LEU A 74 -9.96 -6.18 -9.16
CA LEU A 74 -11.13 -5.62 -9.85
C LEU A 74 -11.85 -4.55 -9.01
N ALA A 75 -11.72 -4.63 -7.69
CA ALA A 75 -12.42 -3.74 -6.77
C ALA A 75 -11.79 -2.33 -6.78
N GLN A 76 -12.63 -1.29 -6.89
CA GLN A 76 -12.19 0.09 -6.66
C GLN A 76 -11.98 0.37 -5.17
N THR A 77 -12.79 -0.26 -4.33
CA THR A 77 -12.67 -0.18 -2.87
C THR A 77 -12.79 -1.57 -2.30
N GLU A 78 -11.83 -1.95 -1.47
CA GLU A 78 -11.82 -3.18 -0.69
C GLU A 78 -11.94 -2.80 0.78
N VAL A 79 -12.81 -3.50 1.52
CA VAL A 79 -13.01 -3.29 2.95
C VAL A 79 -12.84 -4.63 3.64
N THR A 80 -11.73 -4.79 4.36
CA THR A 80 -11.44 -5.99 5.13
C THR A 80 -11.83 -5.74 6.57
N LEU A 81 -12.77 -6.52 7.09
CA LEU A 81 -13.24 -6.42 8.47
C LEU A 81 -12.44 -7.38 9.35
N SER A 82 -11.96 -6.89 10.49
CA SER A 82 -11.30 -7.71 11.50
C SER A 82 -11.82 -7.35 12.89
N GLY A 83 -11.67 -8.25 13.86
CA GLY A 83 -12.11 -7.96 15.22
C GLY A 83 -11.55 -8.94 16.24
N ALA A 84 -11.13 -8.41 17.39
CA ALA A 84 -10.69 -9.18 18.54
C ALA A 84 -11.32 -8.58 19.81
N MET A 85 -11.99 -9.43 20.59
CA MET A 85 -12.48 -9.16 21.97
C MET A 85 -12.92 -7.70 22.25
N GLY A 86 -14.02 -7.26 21.64
CA GLY A 86 -14.70 -6.00 21.98
C GLY A 86 -14.32 -4.79 21.12
N GLN A 87 -13.32 -4.90 20.24
CA GLN A 87 -12.97 -3.87 19.27
C GLN A 87 -12.90 -4.46 17.86
N ALA A 88 -13.57 -3.82 16.91
CA ALA A 88 -13.54 -4.19 15.50
C ALA A 88 -12.81 -3.11 14.69
N SER A 89 -12.19 -3.51 13.58
CA SER A 89 -11.55 -2.62 12.64
C SER A 89 -11.96 -2.93 11.21
N ALA A 90 -11.98 -1.89 10.38
CA ALA A 90 -12.14 -1.97 8.95
C ALA A 90 -10.88 -1.41 8.29
N HIS A 91 -10.20 -2.24 7.50
CA HIS A 91 -9.11 -1.81 6.64
C HIS A 91 -9.68 -1.50 5.26
N ILE A 92 -9.63 -0.24 4.88
CA ILE A 92 -10.24 0.28 3.66
C ILE A 92 -9.12 0.61 2.69
N LEU A 93 -9.05 -0.13 1.60
CA LEU A 93 -8.15 0.12 0.48
C LEU A 93 -8.95 0.73 -0.67
N SER A 94 -8.66 1.99 -1.00
CA SER A 94 -9.31 2.70 -2.11
C SER A 94 -8.33 2.96 -3.25
N ARG A 95 -8.76 2.61 -4.47
CA ARG A 95 -7.98 2.72 -5.70
C ARG A 95 -8.68 3.73 -6.61
N ARG A 96 -8.08 4.91 -6.80
CA ARG A 96 -8.60 5.91 -7.74
C ARG A 96 -7.79 5.90 -9.04
N PRO A 97 -8.41 6.16 -10.20
CA PRO A 97 -7.69 6.28 -11.46
C PRO A 97 -6.59 7.33 -11.35
N ARG A 98 -5.36 6.96 -11.72
CA ARG A 98 -4.18 7.84 -11.73
C ARG A 98 -3.72 8.35 -10.35
N GLN A 99 -4.13 7.71 -9.25
CA GLN A 99 -3.64 8.03 -7.92
C GLN A 99 -3.07 6.79 -7.23
N ARG A 100 -2.13 7.02 -6.30
CA ARG A 100 -1.63 5.97 -5.42
C ARG A 100 -2.79 5.43 -4.58
N PRO A 101 -2.89 4.09 -4.37
CA PRO A 101 -3.91 3.53 -3.51
C PRO A 101 -3.83 4.15 -2.11
N ALA A 102 -4.98 4.56 -1.56
CA ALA A 102 -5.06 5.09 -0.20
C ALA A 102 -5.56 3.99 0.73
N LEU A 103 -4.78 3.71 1.78
CA LEU A 103 -5.11 2.77 2.84
C LEU A 103 -5.55 3.56 4.08
N GLN A 104 -6.70 3.20 4.63
CA GLN A 104 -7.25 3.79 5.85
C GLN A 104 -7.69 2.67 6.78
N THR A 105 -7.36 2.78 8.07
CA THR A 105 -7.90 1.88 9.10
C THR A 105 -8.91 2.65 9.93
N GLN A 106 -10.10 2.09 10.11
CA GLN A 106 -11.16 2.67 10.91
C GLN A 106 -11.58 1.70 12.01
N TRP A 107 -11.56 2.16 13.25
CA TRP A 107 -11.97 1.37 14.40
C TRP A 107 -13.43 1.64 14.72
N PHE A 108 -14.17 0.60 15.10
CA PHE A 108 -15.58 0.73 15.40
C PHE A 108 -16.07 -0.29 16.41
N SER A 109 -17.18 0.05 17.05
CA SER A 109 -17.99 -0.86 17.87
C SER A 109 -19.41 -0.89 17.33
N ILE A 110 -20.02 -2.09 17.34
CA ILE A 110 -21.42 -2.28 16.97
C ILE A 110 -22.24 -2.13 18.24
N LEU A 111 -23.12 -1.12 18.28
CA LEU A 111 -24.02 -0.88 19.40
C LEU A 111 -25.20 -1.88 19.39
N PRO A 112 -25.93 -2.06 20.51
CA PRO A 112 -27.04 -3.02 20.59
C PRO A 112 -28.19 -2.77 19.60
N ASP A 113 -28.28 -1.56 19.07
CA ASP A 113 -29.25 -1.15 18.04
C ASP A 113 -28.71 -1.33 16.60
N PHE A 114 -27.57 -2.02 16.44
CA PHE A 114 -26.83 -2.22 15.19
C PHE A 114 -26.28 -0.93 14.56
N SER A 115 -26.30 0.19 15.28
CA SER A 115 -25.58 1.38 14.85
C SER A 115 -24.07 1.21 15.05
N LEU A 116 -23.28 1.93 14.25
CA LEU A 116 -21.83 1.91 14.32
C LEU A 116 -21.34 3.12 15.12
N ASP A 117 -20.60 2.86 16.18
CA ASP A 117 -19.82 3.89 16.88
C ASP A 117 -18.41 3.90 16.29
N LEU A 118 -18.13 4.93 15.49
CA LEU A 118 -16.84 5.10 14.82
C LEU A 118 -15.86 5.78 15.76
N GLN A 119 -14.82 5.05 16.13
CA GLN A 119 -13.76 5.56 16.99
C GLN A 119 -12.67 6.18 16.11
N GLY A 120 -12.08 7.29 16.60
CA GLY A 120 -10.82 7.78 16.05
C GLY A 120 -9.74 6.70 16.18
N GLU A 121 -8.62 6.86 15.47
CA GLU A 121 -7.45 6.01 15.69
C GLU A 121 -7.22 5.90 17.20
N PRO A 122 -7.19 4.68 17.78
CA PRO A 122 -6.89 4.54 19.20
C PRO A 122 -5.58 5.28 19.40
N PRO A 123 -5.48 6.16 20.42
CA PRO A 123 -4.22 6.80 20.72
C PRO A 123 -3.20 5.68 20.75
N LEU A 124 -2.20 5.74 19.84
CA LEU A 124 -1.03 4.87 19.93
C LEU A 124 -0.69 4.88 21.40
N GLU A 125 -0.83 3.74 22.06
CA GLU A 125 -0.60 3.61 23.48
C GLU A 125 0.79 4.21 23.65
N SER A 126 0.84 5.42 24.21
CA SER A 126 2.06 6.17 24.31
C SER A 126 2.97 5.24 25.08
N GLN A 127 3.97 4.69 24.39
CA GLN A 127 5.00 3.92 25.05
C GLN A 127 5.35 4.75 26.28
N PRO A 128 5.21 4.18 27.50
CA PRO A 128 5.48 4.95 28.70
C PRO A 128 6.84 5.57 28.47
N HIS A 129 6.85 6.91 28.37
CA HIS A 129 8.04 7.69 28.18
C HIS A 129 9.04 7.15 29.20
N PRO A 130 10.14 6.50 28.77
CA PRO A 130 11.04 5.90 29.73
C PRO A 130 11.54 7.06 30.58
N ASP A 131 11.23 6.97 31.86
CA ASP A 131 11.75 7.82 32.92
C ASP A 131 13.26 8.05 32.63
N PRO A 132 13.78 9.30 32.63
CA PRO A 132 15.16 9.63 32.24
C PRO A 132 16.28 8.90 33.01
N HIS A 133 15.93 7.97 33.90
CA HIS A 133 16.82 7.19 34.75
C HIS A 133 16.83 5.68 34.49
N THR A 134 16.23 5.20 33.39
CA THR A 134 16.40 3.79 33.00
C THR A 134 17.68 3.61 32.17
N PRO A 135 18.61 2.69 32.53
CA PRO A 135 19.77 2.40 31.70
C PRO A 135 19.28 1.89 30.33
N PRO A 136 19.96 2.25 29.23
CA PRO A 136 19.51 1.91 27.89
C PRO A 136 19.33 0.40 27.76
N VAL A 137 18.08 -0.02 27.65
CA VAL A 137 17.71 -1.41 27.35
C VAL A 137 18.06 -1.63 25.89
N ASP A 138 18.89 -2.63 25.61
CA ASP A 138 19.24 -3.00 24.25
C ASP A 138 17.97 -3.40 23.50
N PRO A 139 17.54 -2.65 22.46
CA PRO A 139 16.31 -2.93 21.70
C PRO A 139 16.36 -4.29 21.00
N THR A 140 17.54 -4.91 20.89
CA THR A 140 17.73 -6.24 20.27
C THR A 140 17.58 -7.40 21.26
N ALA A 141 17.36 -7.14 22.55
CA ALA A 141 17.29 -8.17 23.59
C ALA A 141 16.12 -9.17 23.45
N HIS A 142 15.05 -8.81 22.73
CA HIS A 142 13.86 -9.66 22.53
C HIS A 142 13.81 -10.35 21.16
N VAL A 143 14.88 -10.28 20.38
CA VAL A 143 14.93 -10.86 19.03
C VAL A 143 15.31 -12.34 19.13
N THR A 144 14.58 -13.20 18.42
CA THR A 144 14.77 -14.67 18.44
C THR A 144 16.03 -15.14 17.70
N PHE A 145 16.75 -14.21 17.07
CA PHE A 145 17.99 -14.44 16.34
C PHE A 145 19.04 -13.42 16.76
N ASN A 146 20.30 -13.84 16.74
CA ASN A 146 21.41 -13.01 17.19
C ASN A 146 21.72 -11.91 16.16
N LEU A 147 21.49 -10.65 16.54
CA LEU A 147 21.82 -9.46 15.74
C LEU A 147 23.24 -8.93 16.02
N HIS A 148 23.93 -9.48 17.03
CA HIS A 148 25.31 -9.08 17.33
C HIS A 148 26.30 -9.90 16.52
N LEU A 149 27.18 -9.20 15.81
CA LEU A 149 28.34 -9.82 15.20
C LEU A 149 29.31 -10.30 16.29
N SER A 150 29.76 -11.54 16.17
CA SER A 150 30.91 -12.03 16.91
C SER A 150 32.17 -11.23 16.51
N LYS A 151 33.21 -11.26 17.35
CA LYS A 151 34.49 -10.58 17.04
C LYS A 151 35.05 -10.98 15.67
N LYS A 152 34.93 -12.26 15.32
CA LYS A 152 35.38 -12.79 14.03
C LYS A 152 34.57 -12.24 12.85
N GLU A 153 33.24 -12.12 13.00
CA GLU A 153 32.38 -11.58 11.95
C GLU A 153 32.57 -10.07 11.77
N ARG A 154 32.80 -9.34 12.87
CA ARG A 154 33.16 -7.92 12.83
C ARG A 154 34.48 -7.74 12.07
N GLU A 155 35.52 -8.48 12.44
CA GLU A 155 36.82 -8.44 11.76
C GLU A 155 36.69 -8.80 10.27
N ALA A 156 35.90 -9.83 9.94
CA ALA A 156 35.64 -10.21 8.56
C ALA A 156 34.93 -9.10 7.77
N LYS A 157 33.89 -8.49 8.36
CA LYS A 157 33.17 -7.36 7.76
C LYS A 157 34.08 -6.17 7.52
N ASP A 158 34.90 -5.82 8.50
CA ASP A 158 35.80 -4.65 8.43
C ASP A 158 36.97 -4.89 7.45
N SER A 159 37.35 -6.15 7.23
CA SER A 159 38.36 -6.53 6.23
C SER A 159 37.81 -6.65 4.80
N LEU A 160 36.48 -6.64 4.63
CA LEU A 160 35.85 -6.83 3.33
C LEU A 160 36.03 -5.58 2.47
N THR A 161 36.81 -5.69 1.39
CA THR A 161 36.91 -4.62 0.39
C THR A 161 35.66 -4.62 -0.48
N LEU A 162 34.93 -3.50 -0.49
CA LEU A 162 33.72 -3.37 -1.30
C LEU A 162 34.08 -3.31 -2.81
N PRO A 163 33.33 -3.99 -3.70
CA PRO A 163 33.66 -4.08 -5.13
C PRO A 163 33.82 -2.74 -5.87
N PHE A 164 33.21 -1.67 -5.34
CA PHE A 164 33.20 -0.34 -5.96
C PHE A 164 33.91 0.73 -5.14
N GLN A 165 34.59 0.35 -4.05
CA GLN A 165 35.38 1.29 -3.26
C GLN A 165 36.75 1.46 -3.90
N PHE A 166 36.88 2.49 -4.72
CA PHE A 166 38.15 2.91 -5.26
C PHE A 166 38.98 3.58 -4.15
N SER A 167 40.31 3.39 -4.16
CA SER A 167 41.19 4.19 -3.29
C SER A 167 41.01 5.68 -3.61
N SER A 168 41.23 6.56 -2.62
CA SER A 168 41.18 8.01 -2.84
C SER A 168 42.02 8.44 -4.04
N GLU A 169 43.18 7.80 -4.24
CA GLU A 169 44.05 8.03 -5.40
C GLU A 169 43.40 7.61 -6.74
N LYS A 170 42.71 6.46 -6.79
CA LYS A 170 42.00 5.99 -7.99
C LYS A 170 40.74 6.81 -8.26
N GLN A 171 40.02 7.26 -7.22
CA GLN A 171 38.92 8.22 -7.37
C GLN A 171 39.43 9.54 -7.96
N GLN A 172 40.53 10.08 -7.42
CA GLN A 172 41.15 11.30 -7.94
C GLN A 172 41.68 11.12 -9.37
N ALA A 173 42.18 9.94 -9.74
CA ALA A 173 42.62 9.65 -11.10
C ALA A 173 41.45 9.57 -12.10
N LEU A 174 40.30 9.04 -11.68
CA LEU A 174 39.08 8.95 -12.51
C LEU A 174 38.36 10.30 -12.64
N LEU A 175 38.45 11.15 -11.62
CA LEU A 175 37.84 12.49 -11.60
C LEU A 175 38.71 13.57 -12.24
N ARG A 176 40.00 13.29 -12.49
CA ARG A 176 40.89 14.22 -13.19
C ARG A 176 40.78 14.01 -14.70
N PRO A 177 40.50 15.07 -15.48
CA PRO A 177 40.61 15.01 -16.93
C PRO A 177 42.04 14.62 -17.32
N GLY A 178 42.21 13.48 -17.99
CA GLY A 178 43.49 13.13 -18.58
C GLY A 178 43.87 14.16 -19.67
N PRO A 179 45.16 14.46 -19.89
CA PRO A 179 45.59 15.35 -20.97
C PRO A 179 45.19 14.72 -22.31
N GLY A 180 44.07 15.18 -22.88
CA GLY A 180 43.48 14.67 -24.13
C GLY A 180 42.02 14.24 -24.05
N GLN A 181 41.39 14.24 -22.87
CA GLN A 181 39.98 13.85 -22.74
C GLN A 181 39.07 15.08 -22.90
N ALA A 182 38.35 15.14 -24.01
CA ALA A 182 37.32 16.16 -24.24
C ALA A 182 36.32 16.15 -23.09
N THR A 183 35.97 17.33 -22.60
CA THR A 183 35.02 17.59 -21.51
C THR A 183 33.67 16.94 -21.83
N SER A 184 33.43 15.72 -21.36
CA SER A 184 32.12 15.08 -21.48
C SER A 184 31.19 15.70 -20.45
N HIS A 185 30.54 16.80 -20.84
CA HIS A 185 29.46 17.36 -20.05
C HIS A 185 28.23 16.46 -20.18
N ILE A 186 27.79 15.89 -19.06
CA ILE A 186 26.49 15.25 -18.97
C ILE A 186 25.47 16.38 -18.86
N PHE A 187 24.69 16.59 -19.90
CA PHE A 187 23.56 17.52 -19.88
C PHE A 187 22.35 16.76 -19.37
N TYR A 188 21.99 17.01 -18.13
CA TYR A 188 20.74 16.55 -17.54
C TYR A 188 19.72 17.68 -17.64
N GLU A 189 18.59 17.43 -18.30
CA GLU A 189 17.43 18.32 -18.27
C GLU A 189 16.44 17.73 -17.27
N PRO A 190 16.18 18.41 -16.14
CA PRO A 190 15.20 17.94 -15.18
C PRO A 190 13.81 17.87 -15.82
N ASP A 191 13.12 16.75 -15.64
CA ASP A 191 11.75 16.62 -16.12
C ASP A 191 10.73 17.09 -15.06
N ALA A 192 9.46 17.22 -15.46
CA ALA A 192 8.41 17.72 -14.58
C ALA A 192 8.04 16.77 -13.42
N TYR A 193 8.66 15.59 -13.36
CA TYR A 193 8.51 14.57 -12.34
C TYR A 193 9.79 14.35 -11.53
N ASP A 194 10.87 15.10 -11.77
CA ASP A 194 11.99 15.20 -10.85
C ASP A 194 11.52 15.99 -9.61
N ASP A 195 10.95 15.27 -8.66
CA ASP A 195 10.76 15.71 -7.30
C ASP A 195 12.14 15.95 -6.69
N LEU A 196 12.56 17.21 -6.65
CA LEU A 196 13.54 17.67 -5.67
C LEU A 196 12.82 17.70 -4.32
N ASP A 197 12.57 16.53 -3.74
CA ASP A 197 12.21 16.42 -2.34
C ASP A 197 13.35 17.02 -1.51
N GLN A 198 13.02 18.04 -0.70
CA GLN A 198 13.98 18.76 0.14
C GLN A 198 14.34 17.96 1.40
N ASP A 199 13.75 16.80 1.58
CA ASP A 199 14.01 15.90 2.69
C ASP A 199 15.15 14.97 2.27
N ASP A 200 16.39 15.43 2.37
CA ASP A 200 17.55 14.55 2.26
C ASP A 200 17.47 13.55 3.42
N PRO A 201 17.25 12.24 3.15
CA PRO A 201 17.05 11.26 4.21
C PRO A 201 18.34 10.94 4.99
N ASP A 202 19.42 11.68 4.75
CA ASP A 202 20.67 11.60 5.48
C ASP A 202 20.96 12.84 6.37
N ASP A 203 20.12 13.89 6.31
CA ASP A 203 20.30 15.12 7.12
C ASP A 203 20.02 14.90 8.62
N ASP A 204 19.34 13.82 8.99
CA ASP A 204 19.12 13.38 10.38
C ASP A 204 20.09 12.26 10.83
N LEU A 205 21.07 11.88 9.99
CA LEU A 205 22.08 10.89 10.33
C LEU A 205 23.26 11.53 11.08
N ASP A 206 23.28 11.35 12.40
CA ASP A 206 24.46 11.62 13.23
C ASP A 206 25.56 10.56 12.94
N VAL A 207 26.45 10.82 11.96
CA VAL A 207 27.66 10.03 11.64
C VAL A 207 28.94 10.57 12.26
#